data_AF-A0A1G6RFX6-F1
#
_entry.id   AF-A0A1G6RFX6-F1
#
_cell.length_a   1.000
_cell.length_b   1.000
_cell.length_c   1.000
_cell.angle_alpha   90.00
_cell.angle_beta   90.00
_cell.angle_gamma   90.00
#
_symmetry.space_group_name_H-M   'P 1'
#
loop_
_entity.id
_entity.type
_entity.pdbx_description
1 polymer ?
#
loop_
_entity_poly.entity_id
_entity_poly.type
_entity_poly.pdbx_seq_one_letter_code
_entity_poly.pdbx_strand_id
1 'polypeptide(L)'
;MKARSERLAVLLGAGASRDAGLPLTNELAVKLLEGIASTQRDSSPMLKLVRFIYGAMVNHRAERGGDPLAAVNVETMISAIRLLRDRDAHEAAPFVAGWRPGVSAFRSDADWRGSTPGRQLIEAIGKELGQSFPDGEGAASAVRAIVGSTRENDNASLYADLERALLTNMRRILLDHGDVDYLSPLIRLAMDQVGGLDVATLNYDLTLEAAAERAGVAVDATAEWSLGVPHASSDDPPLRLYKIHGSLDWEWSQPELSGRTLRQPSIVQNADLTRNFAPAIVIGDRDKLGSDGPTLALLGGFAGRLEKCDRLVVVGYAFADSHVNRVIREWLNRDLARCMTVLDPSWPRVDMRDEGWRYELNMALLRYDEAMEPRLNVVRATAKEGLVQALTERPQAEPHPRFSVEATIAGEQALVRLVNLGSRLERVAVSAPFGYRADRPYPFPRTMSVSNPTAQPDPHVTHRHIVAAVEEGDTISVSMTFESDADARAVALSVFADDGSQTIEERWETGAESSAMRLMSPSSRRW
;
A
#
# COMPACT_ATOMS: atom_id res chain seq x y z
N MET A 1 -12.73 26.09 -31.16
CA MET A 1 -12.43 25.87 -29.73
C MET A 1 -10.95 25.55 -29.62
N LYS A 2 -10.15 26.31 -28.87
CA LYS A 2 -8.76 25.89 -28.56
C LYS A 2 -8.86 24.59 -27.75
N ALA A 3 -8.12 23.56 -28.13
CA ALA A 3 -8.00 22.35 -27.33
C ALA A 3 -7.56 22.75 -25.91
N ARG A 4 -8.32 22.32 -24.91
CA ARG A 4 -7.96 22.54 -23.50
C ARG A 4 -6.64 21.78 -23.28
N SER A 5 -5.63 22.45 -22.74
CA SER A 5 -4.40 21.77 -22.31
C SER A 5 -4.78 20.74 -21.24
N GLU A 6 -4.27 19.52 -21.38
CA GLU A 6 -4.43 18.45 -20.40
C GLU A 6 -4.00 18.94 -19.01
N ARG A 7 -4.77 18.58 -17.98
CA ARG A 7 -4.45 18.89 -16.58
C ARG A 7 -4.17 17.60 -15.80
N LEU A 8 -3.05 17.61 -15.09
CA LEU A 8 -2.55 16.50 -14.29
C LEU A 8 -2.69 16.80 -12.79
N ALA A 9 -3.07 15.78 -12.02
CA ALA A 9 -3.02 15.75 -10.57
C ALA A 9 -2.06 14.65 -10.10
N VAL A 10 -1.53 14.80 -8.88
CA VAL A 10 -0.57 13.84 -8.32
C VAL A 10 -1.05 13.33 -6.96
N LEU A 11 -0.85 12.04 -6.72
CA LEU A 11 -1.06 11.39 -5.42
C LEU A 11 0.25 10.77 -4.93
N LEU A 12 0.73 11.20 -3.76
CA LEU A 12 1.97 10.71 -3.16
C LEU A 12 1.68 9.80 -1.97
N GLY A 13 2.25 8.60 -1.99
CA GLY A 13 2.30 7.68 -0.85
C GLY A 13 3.72 7.54 -0.29
N ALA A 14 3.91 6.66 0.70
CA ALA A 14 5.17 6.53 1.44
C ALA A 14 6.38 6.21 0.56
N GLY A 15 6.18 5.52 -0.57
CA GLY A 15 7.24 5.24 -1.54
C GLY A 15 7.78 6.50 -2.23
N ALA A 16 7.02 7.59 -2.27
CA ALA A 16 7.49 8.87 -2.81
C ALA A 16 8.58 9.51 -1.93
N SER A 17 8.56 9.29 -0.62
CA SER A 17 9.53 9.85 0.33
C SER A 17 10.71 8.90 0.60
N ARG A 18 10.65 7.67 0.07
CA ARG A 18 11.67 6.64 0.27
C ARG A 18 13.05 7.07 -0.23
N ASP A 19 13.09 7.74 -1.38
CA ASP A 19 14.33 8.23 -1.99
C ASP A 19 14.97 9.38 -1.22
N ALA A 20 14.21 10.06 -0.36
CA ALA A 20 14.72 11.00 0.65
C ALA A 20 15.26 10.28 1.91
N GLY A 21 15.40 8.95 1.91
CA GLY A 21 15.91 8.18 3.04
C GLY A 21 14.89 7.89 4.15
N LEU A 22 13.63 8.29 3.97
CA LEU A 22 12.59 8.03 4.96
C LEU A 22 12.15 6.55 4.96
N PRO A 23 11.82 5.98 6.13
CA PRO A 23 11.36 4.61 6.24
C PRO A 23 9.95 4.44 5.68
N LEU A 24 9.68 3.28 5.08
CA LEU A 24 8.30 2.87 4.80
C LEU A 24 7.57 2.54 6.11
N THR A 25 6.24 2.53 6.09
CA THR A 25 5.35 2.31 7.27
C THR A 25 5.76 1.11 8.14
N ASN A 26 6.20 0.01 7.52
CA ASN A 26 6.61 -1.21 8.22
C ASN A 26 8.00 -1.06 8.88
N GLU A 27 8.94 -0.39 8.23
CA GLU A 27 10.27 -0.12 8.79
C GLU A 27 10.20 0.91 9.92
N LEU A 28 9.26 1.86 9.80
CA LEU A 28 9.04 2.89 10.80
C LEU A 28 8.64 2.27 12.15
N ALA A 29 7.80 1.23 12.16
CA ALA A 29 7.43 0.54 13.41
C ALA A 29 8.65 -0.06 14.13
N VAL A 30 9.57 -0.68 13.38
CA VAL A 30 10.81 -1.25 13.93
C VAL A 30 11.70 -0.14 14.49
N LYS A 31 11.93 0.94 13.72
CA LYS A 31 12.74 2.08 14.17
C LYS A 31 12.16 2.76 15.42
N LEU A 32 10.84 2.83 15.54
CA LEU A 32 10.19 3.37 16.75
C LEU A 32 10.42 2.48 17.97
N LEU A 33 10.29 1.16 17.81
CA LEU A 33 10.56 0.21 18.88
C LEU A 33 12.02 0.31 19.36
N GLU A 34 12.98 0.38 18.44
CA GLU A 34 14.40 0.60 18.74
C GLU A 34 14.65 1.96 19.41
N GLY A 35 13.95 3.01 18.99
CA GLY A 35 13.98 4.34 19.61
C GLY A 35 13.51 4.33 21.07
N ILE A 36 12.48 3.55 21.40
CA ILE A 36 12.05 3.36 22.80
C ILE A 36 13.07 2.50 23.54
N ALA A 37 13.58 1.42 22.95
CA ALA A 37 14.55 0.54 23.59
C ALA A 37 15.89 1.21 23.92
N SER A 38 16.34 2.16 23.09
CA SER A 38 17.60 2.88 23.30
C SER A 38 17.54 3.95 24.40
N THR A 39 16.34 4.45 24.71
CA THR A 39 16.15 5.51 25.72
C THR A 39 15.66 4.99 27.07
N GLN A 40 15.08 3.79 27.08
CA GLN A 40 14.51 3.15 28.27
C GLN A 40 15.44 2.08 28.83
N ARG A 41 15.47 1.94 30.17
CA ARG A 41 16.11 0.76 30.80
C ARG A 41 15.32 -0.50 30.46
N ASP A 42 15.98 -1.66 30.39
CA ASP A 42 15.32 -2.95 30.10
C ASP A 42 14.16 -3.29 31.05
N SER A 43 14.23 -2.83 32.29
CA SER A 43 13.17 -3.02 33.28
C SER A 43 11.97 -2.07 33.13
N SER A 44 12.03 -1.08 32.25
CA SER A 44 11.03 -0.03 32.07
C SER A 44 9.65 -0.62 31.72
N PRO A 45 8.57 -0.26 32.45
CA PRO A 45 7.21 -0.66 32.11
C PRO A 45 6.81 -0.28 30.68
N MET A 46 7.24 0.89 30.19
CA MET A 46 6.96 1.37 28.83
C MET A 46 7.60 0.46 27.77
N LEU A 47 8.87 0.08 27.96
CA LEU A 47 9.58 -0.81 27.03
C LEU A 47 8.96 -2.21 27.01
N LYS A 48 8.58 -2.74 28.17
CA LYS A 48 7.88 -4.03 28.25
C LYS A 48 6.51 -3.96 27.59
N LEU A 49 5.77 -2.86 27.77
CA LEU A 49 4.45 -2.64 27.17
C LEU A 49 4.53 -2.63 25.64
N VAL A 50 5.43 -1.83 25.05
CA VAL A 50 5.55 -1.75 23.59
C VAL A 50 5.99 -3.08 22.98
N ARG A 51 6.92 -3.81 23.62
CA ARG A 51 7.34 -5.16 23.19
C ARG A 51 6.18 -6.15 23.25
N PHE A 52 5.35 -6.09 24.29
CA PHE A 52 4.16 -6.92 24.41
C PHE A 52 3.14 -6.64 23.30
N ILE A 53 2.84 -5.37 23.02
CA ILE A 53 1.90 -4.98 21.96
C ILE A 53 2.42 -5.45 20.60
N TYR A 54 3.68 -5.15 20.30
CA TYR A 54 4.32 -5.58 19.05
C TYR A 54 4.27 -7.10 18.88
N GLY A 55 4.65 -7.86 19.91
CA GLY A 55 4.59 -9.32 19.91
C GLY A 55 3.17 -9.88 19.75
N ALA A 56 2.17 -9.25 20.39
CA ALA A 56 0.77 -9.65 20.24
C ALA A 56 0.27 -9.46 18.80
N MET A 57 0.70 -8.39 18.13
CA MET A 57 0.34 -8.13 16.72
C MET A 57 1.01 -9.12 15.76
N VAL A 58 2.28 -9.43 15.96
CA VAL A 58 3.00 -10.47 15.19
C VAL A 58 2.30 -11.83 15.34
N ASN A 59 1.98 -12.21 16.58
CA ASN A 59 1.28 -13.45 16.87
C ASN A 59 -0.11 -13.50 16.20
N HIS A 60 -0.88 -12.41 16.26
CA HIS A 60 -2.20 -12.35 15.63
C HIS A 60 -2.13 -12.51 14.10
N ARG A 61 -1.12 -11.93 13.45
CA ARG A 61 -0.87 -12.14 12.02
C ARG A 61 -0.55 -13.61 11.72
N ALA A 62 0.31 -14.22 12.51
CA ALA A 62 0.71 -15.62 12.34
C ALA A 62 -0.49 -16.58 12.50
N GLU A 63 -1.39 -16.32 13.45
CA GLU A 63 -2.63 -17.09 13.64
C GLU A 63 -3.54 -17.08 12.39
N ARG A 64 -3.41 -16.06 11.53
CA ARG A 64 -4.17 -15.93 10.26
C ARG A 64 -3.40 -16.43 9.04
N GLY A 65 -2.27 -17.11 9.25
CA GLY A 65 -1.41 -17.63 8.17
C GLY A 65 -0.51 -16.59 7.50
N GLY A 66 -0.40 -15.38 8.05
CA GLY A 66 0.53 -14.37 7.55
C GLY A 66 1.97 -14.62 8.01
N ASP A 67 2.93 -14.06 7.29
CA ASP A 67 4.36 -14.15 7.64
C ASP A 67 4.64 -13.46 9.00
N PRO A 68 5.13 -14.20 10.02
CA PRO A 68 5.50 -13.61 11.32
C PRO A 68 6.74 -12.72 11.27
N LEU A 69 7.58 -12.85 10.24
CA LEU A 69 8.78 -12.02 10.07
C LEU A 69 8.47 -10.69 9.36
N ALA A 70 7.30 -10.57 8.74
CA ALA A 70 6.85 -9.31 8.18
C ALA A 70 6.60 -8.28 9.29
N ALA A 71 7.19 -7.10 9.12
CA ALA A 71 7.10 -6.03 10.11
C ALA A 71 5.66 -5.56 10.36
N VAL A 72 5.42 -5.08 11.57
CA VAL A 72 4.12 -4.56 12.01
C VAL A 72 3.88 -3.19 11.36
N ASN A 73 2.65 -2.92 10.94
CA ASN A 73 2.28 -1.60 10.45
C ASN A 73 2.19 -0.62 11.64
N VAL A 74 2.94 0.49 11.58
CA VAL A 74 2.99 1.49 12.66
C VAL A 74 1.64 2.11 12.98
N GLU A 75 0.79 2.37 11.99
CA GLU A 75 -0.53 2.95 12.21
C GLU A 75 -1.39 1.99 13.01
N THR A 76 -1.42 0.70 12.62
CA THR A 76 -2.14 -0.33 13.35
C THR A 76 -1.63 -0.47 14.79
N MET A 77 -0.32 -0.29 15.01
CA MET A 77 0.28 -0.36 16.35
C MET A 77 -0.18 0.81 17.23
N ILE A 78 -0.15 2.03 16.72
CA ILE A 78 -0.60 3.22 17.46
C ILE A 78 -2.11 3.16 17.71
N SER A 79 -2.91 2.72 16.72
CA SER A 79 -4.36 2.49 16.92
C SER A 79 -4.64 1.44 17.98
N ALA A 80 -3.85 0.36 18.04
CA ALA A 80 -3.96 -0.63 19.10
C ALA A 80 -3.63 -0.03 20.47
N ILE A 81 -2.62 0.83 20.58
CA ILE A 81 -2.27 1.55 21.82
C ILE A 81 -3.43 2.44 22.27
N ARG A 82 -4.02 3.23 21.36
CA ARG A 82 -5.20 4.07 21.65
C ARG A 82 -6.39 3.24 22.12
N LEU A 83 -6.69 2.15 21.41
CA LEU A 83 -7.77 1.23 21.78
C LEU A 83 -7.53 0.64 23.17
N LEU A 84 -6.31 0.20 23.47
CA LEU A 84 -5.97 -0.40 24.77
C LEU A 84 -5.99 0.63 25.92
N ARG A 85 -5.67 1.90 25.63
CA ARG A 85 -5.83 3.01 26.56
C ARG A 85 -7.30 3.21 26.92
N ASP A 86 -8.16 3.25 25.91
CA ASP A 86 -9.59 3.61 26.04
C ASP A 86 -10.50 2.36 26.11
N ARG A 87 -9.92 1.19 26.40
CA ARG A 87 -10.56 -0.14 26.27
C ARG A 87 -11.83 -0.32 27.08
N ASP A 88 -11.90 0.31 28.25
CA ASP A 88 -13.02 0.16 29.19
C ASP A 88 -14.24 0.99 28.73
N ALA A 89 -14.01 2.00 27.89
CA ALA A 89 -15.04 2.81 27.22
C ALA A 89 -15.38 2.30 25.80
N HIS A 90 -14.65 1.29 25.30
CA HIS A 90 -14.85 0.78 23.96
C HIS A 90 -16.21 0.06 23.82
N GLU A 91 -16.89 0.22 22.69
CA GLU A 91 -18.21 -0.39 22.41
C GLU A 91 -18.23 -1.92 22.54
N ALA A 92 -17.08 -2.56 22.31
CA ALA A 92 -16.90 -4.00 22.44
C ALA A 92 -16.67 -4.47 23.89
N ALA A 93 -16.39 -3.57 24.84
CA ALA A 93 -16.01 -3.91 26.21
C ALA A 93 -17.02 -4.84 26.92
N PRO A 94 -18.36 -4.67 26.77
CA PRO A 94 -19.32 -5.57 27.42
C PRO A 94 -19.26 -7.03 26.95
N PHE A 95 -18.68 -7.29 25.77
CA PHE A 95 -18.59 -8.61 25.16
C PHE A 95 -17.20 -9.25 25.36
N VAL A 96 -16.23 -8.50 25.87
CA VAL A 96 -14.87 -8.97 26.12
C VAL A 96 -14.80 -9.51 27.54
N ALA A 97 -14.93 -10.83 27.69
CA ALA A 97 -14.89 -11.52 28.99
C ALA A 97 -13.58 -11.28 29.78
N GLY A 98 -12.50 -10.95 29.08
CA GLY A 98 -11.24 -10.50 29.66
C GLY A 98 -10.22 -10.17 28.57
N TRP A 99 -9.54 -9.04 28.72
CA TRP A 99 -8.38 -8.70 27.88
C TRP A 99 -7.21 -9.65 28.18
N ARG A 100 -6.27 -9.81 27.23
CA ARG A 100 -5.08 -10.65 27.44
C ARG A 100 -4.40 -10.26 28.76
N PRO A 101 -4.01 -11.19 29.65
CA PRO A 101 -3.50 -10.85 30.99
C PRO A 101 -2.36 -9.82 31.00
N GLY A 102 -1.51 -9.83 29.96
CA GLY A 102 -0.45 -8.83 29.79
C GLY A 102 -0.94 -7.38 29.66
N VAL A 103 -2.13 -7.13 29.10
CA VAL A 103 -2.71 -5.78 28.93
C VAL A 103 -2.93 -5.09 30.28
N SER A 104 -3.31 -5.86 31.29
CA SER A 104 -3.58 -5.37 32.65
C SER A 104 -2.37 -5.47 33.58
N ALA A 105 -1.31 -6.18 33.16
CA ALA A 105 -0.12 -6.45 33.97
C ALA A 105 0.87 -5.27 34.03
N PHE A 106 0.80 -4.34 33.07
CA PHE A 106 1.63 -3.12 33.03
C PHE A 106 1.08 -2.05 33.96
N ARG A 107 1.11 -2.33 35.26
CA ARG A 107 0.81 -1.37 36.31
C ARG A 107 2.09 -0.62 36.65
N SER A 108 2.00 0.66 37.01
CA SER A 108 3.12 1.33 37.64
C SER A 108 3.53 0.47 38.84
N ASP A 109 4.77 -0.03 38.88
CA ASP A 109 5.31 -0.78 40.02
C ASP A 109 5.55 0.20 41.19
N ALA A 110 4.53 0.94 41.59
CA ALA A 110 4.50 1.61 42.88
C ALA A 110 4.33 0.51 43.92
N ASP A 111 5.47 -0.09 44.28
CA ASP A 111 5.73 -1.06 45.35
C ASP A 111 4.55 -1.18 46.33
N TRP A 112 3.53 -1.96 45.96
CA TRP A 112 2.25 -1.90 46.66
C TRP A 112 2.42 -2.36 48.11
N ARG A 113 3.40 -3.23 48.36
CA ARG A 113 3.83 -3.69 49.69
C ARG A 113 4.41 -2.55 50.55
N GLY A 114 4.99 -1.53 49.92
CA GLY A 114 5.50 -0.31 50.55
C GLY A 114 4.47 0.82 50.67
N SER A 115 3.38 0.77 49.90
CA SER A 115 2.30 1.76 49.92
C SER A 115 1.50 1.73 51.24
N THR A 116 0.99 2.88 51.69
CA THR A 116 0.15 2.97 52.91
C THR A 116 -1.04 2.00 52.89
N PRO A 117 -1.76 1.81 51.75
CA PRO A 117 -2.82 0.81 51.65
C PRO A 117 -2.31 -0.65 51.76
N GLY A 118 -1.15 -0.98 51.19
CA GLY A 118 -0.60 -2.34 51.27
C GLY A 118 -0.06 -2.68 52.66
N ARG A 119 0.53 -1.72 53.37
CA ARG A 119 0.88 -1.90 54.80
C ARG A 119 -0.36 -2.11 55.66
N GLN A 120 -1.43 -1.34 55.42
CA GLN A 120 -2.70 -1.49 56.12
C GLN A 120 -3.36 -2.84 55.83
N LEU A 121 -3.24 -3.38 54.61
CA LEU A 121 -3.72 -4.73 54.29
C LEU A 121 -2.92 -5.82 55.00
N ILE A 122 -1.59 -5.74 54.99
CA ILE A 122 -0.73 -6.73 55.67
C ILE A 122 -0.99 -6.69 57.19
N GLU A 123 -1.16 -5.50 57.75
CA GLU A 123 -1.51 -5.32 59.16
C GLU A 123 -2.94 -5.82 59.47
N ALA A 124 -3.90 -5.60 58.57
CA ALA A 124 -5.26 -6.15 58.68
C ALA A 124 -5.23 -7.68 58.63
N ILE A 125 -4.65 -8.29 57.60
CA ILE A 125 -4.51 -9.76 57.47
C ILE A 125 -3.75 -10.35 58.67
N GLY A 126 -2.70 -9.68 59.13
CA GLY A 126 -1.95 -10.07 60.33
C GLY A 126 -2.78 -10.03 61.62
N LYS A 127 -3.69 -9.04 61.75
CA LYS A 127 -4.68 -8.98 62.84
C LYS A 127 -5.77 -10.04 62.70
N GLU A 128 -6.21 -10.33 61.46
CA GLU A 128 -7.29 -11.27 61.15
C GLU A 128 -6.89 -12.73 61.37
N LEU A 129 -5.64 -13.11 61.09
CA LEU A 129 -5.13 -14.46 61.35
C LEU A 129 -4.90 -14.75 62.84
N GLY A 130 -4.96 -13.73 63.71
CA GLY A 130 -4.69 -13.83 65.14
C GLY A 130 -5.91 -14.00 66.05
N GLN A 131 -7.14 -13.71 65.61
CA GLN A 131 -8.35 -13.78 66.46
C GLN A 131 -9.61 -14.21 65.70
N SER A 132 -10.47 -15.01 66.34
CA SER A 132 -11.78 -15.46 65.83
C SER A 132 -12.83 -14.32 65.85
N PHE A 133 -13.63 -14.24 64.78
CA PHE A 133 -14.51 -13.09 64.44
C PHE A 133 -15.97 -13.20 64.89
N PRO A 134 -16.62 -12.03 65.05
CA PRO A 134 -18.01 -11.84 64.65
C PRO A 134 -18.19 -11.20 63.25
N ASP A 135 -17.55 -10.08 62.89
CA ASP A 135 -18.04 -9.29 61.74
C ASP A 135 -16.92 -8.81 60.78
N GLY A 136 -16.78 -9.45 59.61
CA GLY A 136 -15.72 -9.26 58.60
C GLY A 136 -15.70 -7.91 57.84
N GLU A 137 -16.09 -6.80 58.47
CA GLU A 137 -16.09 -5.47 57.85
C GLU A 137 -14.68 -4.90 57.61
N GLY A 138 -13.70 -5.30 58.43
CA GLY A 138 -12.30 -4.87 58.35
C GLY A 138 -11.61 -5.30 57.06
N ALA A 139 -11.59 -6.62 56.78
CA ALA A 139 -11.16 -7.16 55.49
C ALA A 139 -11.91 -6.54 54.32
N ALA A 140 -13.24 -6.42 54.40
CA ALA A 140 -14.04 -5.86 53.31
C ALA A 140 -13.70 -4.39 53.02
N SER A 141 -13.39 -3.59 54.05
CA SER A 141 -12.92 -2.21 53.90
C SER A 141 -11.52 -2.13 53.28
N ALA A 142 -10.58 -2.99 53.73
CA ALA A 142 -9.23 -3.06 53.18
C ALA A 142 -9.22 -3.54 51.71
N VAL A 143 -10.02 -4.55 51.38
CA VAL A 143 -10.24 -5.00 49.99
C VAL A 143 -10.87 -3.89 49.16
N ARG A 144 -11.86 -3.14 49.69
CA ARG A 144 -12.43 -1.97 48.99
C ARG A 144 -11.44 -0.83 48.79
N ALA A 145 -10.51 -0.60 49.73
CA ALA A 145 -9.44 0.38 49.58
C ALA A 145 -8.41 -0.05 48.51
N ILE A 146 -8.09 -1.35 48.44
CA ILE A 146 -7.25 -1.91 47.37
C ILE A 146 -7.95 -1.78 46.02
N VAL A 147 -9.22 -2.21 45.95
CA VAL A 147 -10.08 -2.10 44.77
C VAL A 147 -10.26 -0.63 44.34
N GLY A 148 -10.32 0.30 45.30
CA GLY A 148 -10.39 1.75 45.08
C GLY A 148 -9.06 2.36 44.61
N SER A 149 -7.92 1.86 45.07
CA SER A 149 -6.58 2.25 44.62
C SER A 149 -6.16 1.60 43.29
N THR A 150 -6.82 0.51 42.88
CA THR A 150 -6.73 -0.11 41.54
C THR A 150 -7.49 0.65 40.46
N ARG A 151 -8.08 1.82 40.75
CA ARG A 151 -8.85 2.57 39.74
C ARG A 151 -7.96 3.09 38.60
N GLU A 152 -8.22 2.53 37.41
CA GLU A 152 -8.29 3.11 36.04
C GLU A 152 -7.19 4.08 35.54
N ASN A 153 -6.64 4.98 36.36
CA ASN A 153 -5.81 6.10 35.90
C ASN A 153 -4.34 5.75 35.62
N ASP A 154 -3.76 4.77 36.32
CA ASP A 154 -2.32 4.45 36.19
C ASP A 154 -1.98 3.75 34.87
N ASN A 155 -2.85 2.85 34.38
CA ASN A 155 -2.59 2.17 33.11
C ASN A 155 -2.84 3.12 31.94
N ALA A 156 -3.93 3.90 31.98
CA ALA A 156 -4.26 4.85 30.91
C ALA A 156 -3.14 5.89 30.71
N SER A 157 -2.50 6.35 31.79
CA SER A 157 -1.34 7.24 31.70
C SER A 157 -0.12 6.59 31.04
N LEU A 158 0.18 5.32 31.33
CA LEU A 158 1.30 4.61 30.68
C LEU A 158 1.08 4.42 29.16
N TYR A 159 -0.13 4.09 28.73
CA TYR A 159 -0.45 4.03 27.29
C TYR A 159 -0.36 5.41 26.64
N ALA A 160 -0.84 6.47 27.31
CA ALA A 160 -0.74 7.84 26.82
C ALA A 160 0.72 8.32 26.72
N ASP A 161 1.56 7.99 27.70
CA ASP A 161 2.98 8.30 27.69
C ASP A 161 3.73 7.51 26.60
N LEU A 162 3.38 6.25 26.39
CA LEU A 162 3.90 5.44 25.28
C LEU A 162 3.51 6.06 23.93
N GLU A 163 2.24 6.42 23.74
CA GLU A 163 1.79 7.08 22.51
C GLU A 163 2.57 8.38 22.28
N ARG A 164 2.70 9.24 23.30
CA ARG A 164 3.45 10.49 23.20
C ARG A 164 4.91 10.24 22.80
N ALA A 165 5.56 9.26 23.41
CA ALA A 165 6.94 8.88 23.10
C ALA A 165 7.09 8.37 21.66
N LEU A 166 6.15 7.54 21.18
CA LEU A 166 6.14 7.05 19.80
C LEU A 166 5.93 8.19 18.79
N LEU A 167 4.97 9.09 19.04
CA LEU A 167 4.71 10.24 18.17
C LEU A 167 5.91 11.20 18.12
N THR A 168 6.57 11.43 19.26
CA THR A 168 7.78 12.25 19.34
C THR A 168 8.93 11.63 18.53
N ASN A 169 9.17 10.32 18.70
CA ASN A 169 10.19 9.61 17.95
C ASN A 169 9.88 9.55 16.44
N MET A 170 8.61 9.37 16.08
CA MET A 170 8.17 9.35 14.70
C MET A 170 8.41 10.69 14.02
N ARG A 171 8.06 11.79 14.68
CA ARG A 171 8.35 13.15 14.22
C ARG A 171 9.85 13.34 14.01
N ARG A 172 10.68 12.94 14.96
CA ARG A 172 12.15 13.02 14.82
C ARG A 172 12.66 12.24 13.61
N ILE A 173 12.18 11.02 13.38
CA ILE A 173 12.62 10.15 12.28
C ILE A 173 12.18 10.72 10.92
N LEU A 174 10.95 11.23 10.83
CA LEU A 174 10.38 11.68 9.56
C LEU A 174 10.75 13.13 9.19
N LEU A 175 11.19 13.94 10.15
CA LEU A 175 11.80 15.25 9.88
C LEU A 175 13.25 15.12 9.36
N ASP A 176 13.93 14.02 9.66
CA ASP A 176 15.32 13.75 9.24
C ASP A 176 15.36 13.15 7.82
N HIS A 177 14.80 13.88 6.86
CA HIS A 177 14.87 13.50 5.46
C HIS A 177 16.18 13.98 4.81
N GLY A 178 16.66 13.22 3.85
CA GLY A 178 17.82 13.54 3.03
C GLY A 178 17.47 14.42 1.83
N ASP A 179 18.11 14.13 0.70
CA ASP A 179 17.94 14.88 -0.53
C ASP A 179 16.53 14.74 -1.13
N VAL A 180 15.97 15.86 -1.59
CA VAL A 180 14.63 15.99 -2.17
C VAL A 180 14.66 16.53 -3.61
N ASP A 181 15.84 16.70 -4.21
CA ASP A 181 15.99 17.24 -5.58
C ASP A 181 15.28 16.42 -6.64
N TYR A 182 15.09 15.12 -6.37
CA TYR A 182 14.33 14.24 -7.25
C TYR A 182 12.85 14.63 -7.38
N LEU A 183 12.28 15.42 -6.46
CA LEU A 183 10.92 15.96 -6.54
C LEU A 183 10.84 17.23 -7.41
N SER A 184 11.96 17.78 -7.87
CA SER A 184 11.99 18.98 -8.74
C SER A 184 11.12 18.88 -10.01
N PRO A 185 10.89 17.71 -10.65
CA PRO A 185 9.94 17.61 -11.75
C PRO A 185 8.50 17.99 -11.37
N LEU A 186 8.06 17.72 -10.13
CA LEU A 186 6.75 18.15 -9.64
C LEU A 186 6.69 19.67 -9.49
N ILE A 187 7.77 20.27 -8.99
CA ILE A 187 7.86 21.73 -8.82
C ILE A 187 7.84 22.44 -10.18
N ARG A 188 8.57 21.92 -11.17
CA ARG A 188 8.50 22.43 -12.55
C ARG A 188 7.10 22.29 -13.13
N LEU A 189 6.47 21.13 -12.97
CA LEU A 189 5.09 20.93 -13.43
C LEU A 189 4.11 21.89 -12.76
N ALA A 190 4.28 22.20 -11.48
CA ALA A 190 3.46 23.18 -10.76
C ALA A 190 3.56 24.59 -11.35
N MET A 191 4.73 24.97 -11.87
CA MET A 191 4.93 26.26 -12.55
C MET A 191 4.43 26.26 -14.00
N ASP A 192 4.65 25.16 -14.73
CA ASP A 192 4.37 25.06 -16.15
C ASP A 192 2.87 24.80 -16.46
N GLN A 193 2.18 24.08 -15.57
CA GLN A 193 0.78 23.73 -15.75
C GLN A 193 -0.15 24.92 -15.48
N VAL A 194 -0.99 25.25 -16.47
CA VAL A 194 -1.99 26.31 -16.33
C VAL A 194 -2.94 26.02 -15.17
N GLY A 195 -3.02 26.96 -14.23
CA GLY A 195 -3.81 26.86 -13.00
C GLY A 195 -3.15 25.98 -11.92
N GLY A 196 -1.84 25.76 -11.99
CA GLY A 196 -1.03 25.08 -10.98
C GLY A 196 -1.26 23.56 -10.92
N LEU A 197 -0.48 22.92 -10.05
CA LEU A 197 -0.54 21.49 -9.75
C LEU A 197 -1.30 21.23 -8.45
N ASP A 198 -2.22 20.27 -8.51
CA ASP A 198 -2.94 19.77 -7.36
C ASP A 198 -2.30 18.44 -6.92
N VAL A 199 -1.77 18.40 -5.71
CA VAL A 199 -1.10 17.24 -5.13
C VAL A 199 -1.81 16.81 -3.85
N ALA A 200 -2.22 15.55 -3.78
CA ALA A 200 -2.58 14.91 -2.52
C ALA A 200 -1.41 14.07 -2.01
N THR A 201 -1.22 14.06 -0.70
CA THR A 201 -0.28 13.14 -0.06
C THR A 201 -0.89 12.47 1.15
N LEU A 202 -0.51 11.21 1.35
CA LEU A 202 -0.83 10.40 2.52
C LEU A 202 0.33 10.39 3.53
N ASN A 203 1.43 11.08 3.20
CA ASN A 203 2.64 11.14 4.02
C ASN A 203 2.53 12.28 5.02
N TYR A 204 3.06 12.05 6.21
CA TYR A 204 3.16 13.07 7.26
C TYR A 204 4.38 13.99 7.09
N ASP A 205 5.42 13.51 6.40
CA ASP A 205 6.69 14.23 6.21
C ASP A 205 6.57 15.52 5.41
N LEU A 206 7.66 16.27 5.31
CA LEU A 206 7.72 17.59 4.68
C LEU A 206 8.56 17.59 3.40
N THR A 207 8.76 16.44 2.73
CA THR A 207 9.74 16.35 1.63
C THR A 207 9.36 17.20 0.41
N LEU A 208 8.07 17.30 0.10
CA LEU A 208 7.61 18.11 -1.03
C LEU A 208 7.68 19.60 -0.70
N GLU A 209 7.34 19.98 0.53
CA GLU A 209 7.47 21.35 1.03
C GLU A 209 8.92 21.80 1.01
N ALA A 210 9.85 20.96 1.49
CA ALA A 210 11.29 21.24 1.44
C ALA A 210 11.79 21.39 0.00
N ALA A 211 11.29 20.58 -0.95
CA ALA A 211 11.64 20.71 -2.36
C ALA A 211 11.10 22.02 -2.98
N ALA A 212 9.88 22.42 -2.63
CA ALA A 212 9.28 23.67 -3.09
C ALA A 212 9.95 24.90 -2.49
N GLU A 213 10.27 24.88 -1.19
CA GLU A 213 11.01 25.93 -0.49
C GLU A 213 12.39 26.14 -1.13
N ARG A 214 13.13 25.07 -1.39
CA ARG A 214 14.43 25.10 -2.09
C ARG A 214 14.34 25.77 -3.47
N ALA A 215 13.21 25.60 -4.15
CA ALA A 215 12.94 26.20 -5.46
C ALA A 215 12.28 27.59 -5.39
N GLY A 216 11.98 28.11 -4.19
CA GLY A 216 11.28 29.38 -4.01
C GLY A 216 9.83 29.37 -4.50
N VAL A 217 9.17 28.21 -4.51
CA VAL A 217 7.79 28.04 -4.99
C VAL A 217 6.84 28.00 -3.79
N ALA A 218 5.84 28.88 -3.79
CA ALA A 218 4.82 28.91 -2.76
C ALA A 218 3.96 27.64 -2.80
N VAL A 219 3.80 27.01 -1.63
CA VAL A 219 2.93 25.86 -1.41
C VAL A 219 1.76 26.30 -0.55
N ASP A 220 0.54 26.07 -1.01
CA ASP A 220 -0.62 26.07 -0.13
C ASP A 220 -0.78 24.66 0.45
N ALA A 221 -0.08 24.44 1.56
CA ALA A 221 -0.11 23.21 2.34
C ALA A 221 -1.18 23.28 3.43
N THR A 222 -2.36 23.84 3.13
CA THR A 222 -3.58 23.87 3.97
C THR A 222 -3.32 23.91 5.49
N ALA A 223 -2.48 24.84 5.91
CA ALA A 223 -1.98 25.02 7.28
C ALA A 223 -3.07 25.43 8.28
N GLU A 224 -4.12 26.09 7.77
CA GLU A 224 -5.25 26.58 8.56
C GLU A 224 -6.49 25.78 8.20
N TRP A 225 -6.78 24.76 9.02
CA TRP A 225 -8.03 24.02 8.94
C TRP A 225 -8.88 24.30 10.17
N SER A 226 -10.18 24.55 9.95
CA SER A 226 -11.17 24.69 11.01
C SER A 226 -12.45 23.98 10.60
N LEU A 227 -13.06 23.25 11.54
CA LEU A 227 -14.27 22.48 11.28
C LEU A 227 -15.42 23.39 10.79
N GLY A 228 -16.00 23.06 9.64
CA GLY A 228 -17.17 23.76 9.08
C GLY A 228 -16.86 25.04 8.31
N VAL A 229 -15.60 25.43 8.17
CA VAL A 229 -15.18 26.54 7.29
C VAL A 229 -14.86 25.97 5.91
N PRO A 230 -15.56 26.38 4.84
CA PRO A 230 -15.18 26.02 3.48
C PRO A 230 -13.75 26.48 3.23
N HIS A 231 -12.89 25.55 2.85
CA HIS A 231 -11.50 25.87 2.55
C HIS A 231 -11.43 26.84 1.35
N ALA A 232 -10.94 28.05 1.61
CA ALA A 232 -10.69 29.05 0.59
C ALA A 232 -9.17 29.12 0.36
N SER A 233 -8.67 28.47 -0.70
CA SER A 233 -7.29 28.67 -1.13
C SER A 233 -7.12 30.13 -1.56
N SER A 234 -6.21 30.88 -0.93
CA SER A 234 -5.85 32.23 -1.38
C SER A 234 -5.07 32.15 -2.70
N ASP A 235 -5.35 33.05 -3.65
CA ASP A 235 -4.52 33.37 -4.81
C ASP A 235 -3.96 32.20 -5.65
N ASP A 236 -4.77 31.16 -5.87
CA ASP A 236 -4.56 30.02 -6.80
C ASP A 236 -3.06 29.66 -7.04
N PRO A 237 -2.33 29.19 -6.00
CA PRO A 237 -0.87 29.10 -6.02
C PRO A 237 -0.38 28.06 -7.03
N PRO A 238 0.91 28.11 -7.42
CA PRO A 238 1.48 27.13 -8.34
C PRO A 238 1.31 25.70 -7.85
N LEU A 239 1.45 25.46 -6.54
CA LEU A 239 1.35 24.14 -5.92
C LEU A 239 0.33 24.13 -4.77
N ARG A 240 -0.70 23.30 -4.90
CA ARG A 240 -1.71 23.03 -3.86
C ARG A 240 -1.48 21.65 -3.28
N LEU A 241 -1.30 21.58 -1.97
CA LEU A 241 -0.91 20.35 -1.28
C LEU A 241 -1.97 19.94 -0.24
N TYR A 242 -2.63 18.82 -0.50
CA TYR A 242 -3.64 18.22 0.38
C TYR A 242 -3.00 17.13 1.26
N LYS A 243 -2.71 17.45 2.53
CA LYS A 243 -2.17 16.53 3.55
C LYS A 243 -3.29 15.71 4.19
N ILE A 244 -3.79 14.69 3.49
CA ILE A 244 -5.03 13.97 3.84
C ILE A 244 -4.98 13.36 5.26
N HIS A 245 -3.83 12.83 5.68
CA HIS A 245 -3.66 12.24 7.01
C HIS A 245 -3.02 13.19 8.04
N GLY A 246 -2.89 14.48 7.72
CA GLY A 246 -2.20 15.47 8.56
C GLY A 246 -0.71 15.59 8.25
N SER A 247 -0.01 16.39 9.06
CA SER A 247 1.39 16.77 8.82
C SER A 247 2.19 16.86 10.13
N LEU A 248 3.51 16.72 10.04
CA LEU A 248 4.43 16.78 11.21
C LEU A 248 4.62 18.18 11.79
N ASP A 249 4.30 19.22 11.02
CA ASP A 249 4.36 20.62 11.41
C ASP A 249 2.98 21.15 11.84
N TRP A 250 1.95 20.30 11.89
CA TRP A 250 0.62 20.70 12.31
C TRP A 250 0.42 20.45 13.79
N GLU A 251 -0.29 21.35 14.47
CA GLU A 251 -0.65 21.20 15.88
C GLU A 251 -2.13 21.49 16.10
N TRP A 252 -2.78 20.68 16.93
CA TRP A 252 -4.15 20.93 17.35
C TRP A 252 -4.18 22.19 18.23
N SER A 253 -4.84 23.23 17.74
CA SER A 253 -5.06 24.43 18.52
C SER A 253 -6.21 24.20 19.50
N GLN A 254 -6.00 24.57 20.77
CA GLN A 254 -7.09 24.60 21.74
C GLN A 254 -7.92 25.85 21.47
N PRO A 255 -9.19 25.72 21.06
CA PRO A 255 -10.01 26.90 20.79
C PRO A 255 -10.15 27.74 22.07
N GLU A 256 -9.74 29.01 21.98
CA GLU A 256 -10.05 30.00 22.99
C GLU A 256 -11.58 30.12 23.11
N LEU A 257 -12.10 30.15 24.34
CA LEU A 257 -13.50 30.45 24.59
C LEU A 257 -13.75 31.93 24.28
N SER A 258 -14.00 32.28 23.02
CA SER A 258 -14.43 33.62 22.64
C SER A 258 -15.94 33.66 22.39
N GLY A 259 -16.71 34.07 23.41
CA GLY A 259 -18.14 34.41 23.25
C GLY A 259 -19.14 33.26 23.37
N ARG A 260 -20.29 33.39 22.66
CA ARG A 260 -21.44 32.43 22.67
C ARG A 260 -21.32 31.35 21.58
N THR A 261 -20.11 31.00 21.15
CA THR A 261 -19.87 29.98 20.11
C THR A 261 -19.52 28.62 20.71
N LEU A 262 -19.82 27.55 19.97
CA LEU A 262 -19.37 26.21 20.34
C LEU A 262 -17.88 26.04 20.01
N ARG A 263 -17.16 25.26 20.83
CA ARG A 263 -15.75 24.92 20.57
C ARG A 263 -15.65 24.16 19.25
N GLN A 264 -14.71 24.56 18.41
CA GLN A 264 -14.39 23.89 17.15
C GLN A 264 -12.92 23.48 17.15
N PRO A 265 -12.59 22.23 16.79
CA PRO A 265 -11.20 21.85 16.59
C PRO A 265 -10.63 22.63 15.41
N SER A 266 -9.39 23.09 15.57
CA SER A 266 -8.65 23.76 14.53
C SER A 266 -7.20 23.29 14.54
N ILE A 267 -6.57 23.37 13.38
CA ILE A 267 -5.17 23.04 13.17
C ILE A 267 -4.44 24.32 12.81
N VAL A 268 -3.27 24.49 13.42
CA VAL A 268 -2.31 25.54 13.06
C VAL A 268 -1.01 24.89 12.62
N GLN A 269 -0.37 25.49 11.63
CA GLN A 269 0.99 25.13 11.24
C GLN A 269 2.00 25.79 12.19
N ASN A 270 3.00 25.01 12.59
CA ASN A 270 4.05 25.42 13.50
C ASN A 270 5.38 25.50 12.74
N ALA A 271 5.85 26.73 12.50
CA ALA A 271 7.12 26.98 11.84
C ALA A 271 8.33 26.58 12.70
N ASP A 272 8.20 26.55 14.03
CA ASP A 272 9.29 26.12 14.91
C ASP A 272 9.22 24.60 15.14
N LEU A 273 9.87 23.87 14.23
CA LEU A 273 9.97 22.42 14.32
C LEU A 273 10.85 21.93 15.48
N THR A 274 11.61 22.82 16.15
CA THR A 274 12.41 22.43 17.33
C THR A 274 11.57 22.31 18.59
N ARG A 275 10.38 22.93 18.63
CA ARG A 275 9.45 22.83 19.75
C ARG A 275 8.94 21.39 19.89
N ASN A 276 8.85 20.91 21.13
CA ASN A 276 8.22 19.61 21.40
C ASN A 276 6.69 19.78 21.49
N PHE A 277 5.99 19.33 20.46
CA PHE A 277 4.52 19.24 20.42
C PHE A 277 4.08 17.93 19.78
N ALA A 278 2.83 17.54 20.03
CA ALA A 278 2.23 16.38 19.38
C ALA A 278 1.68 16.79 18.01
N PRO A 279 2.19 16.20 16.90
CA PRO A 279 1.73 16.58 15.57
C PRO A 279 0.27 16.18 15.36
N ALA A 280 -0.49 17.02 14.66
CA ALA A 280 -1.87 16.76 14.28
C ALA A 280 -1.91 15.83 13.06
N ILE A 281 -1.78 14.54 13.35
CA ILE A 281 -1.84 13.46 12.38
C ILE A 281 -2.96 12.47 12.70
N VAL A 282 -3.51 11.89 11.65
CA VAL A 282 -4.62 10.94 11.69
C VAL A 282 -4.07 9.54 11.47
N ILE A 283 -4.28 8.65 12.43
CA ILE A 283 -3.68 7.32 12.48
C ILE A 283 -4.77 6.26 12.67
N GLY A 284 -4.85 5.33 11.71
CA GLY A 284 -5.79 4.21 11.75
C GLY A 284 -7.16 4.49 11.14
N ASP A 285 -7.83 3.41 10.75
CA ASP A 285 -9.04 3.47 9.91
C ASP A 285 -10.24 4.17 10.58
N ARG A 286 -10.40 4.03 11.90
CA ARG A 286 -11.48 4.69 12.65
C ARG A 286 -11.31 6.22 12.68
N ASP A 287 -10.09 6.68 12.92
CA ASP A 287 -9.77 8.10 13.03
C ASP A 287 -9.79 8.77 11.64
N LYS A 288 -9.38 8.04 10.58
CA LYS A 288 -9.42 8.50 9.17
C LYS A 288 -10.83 8.84 8.66
N LEU A 289 -11.86 8.25 9.25
CA LEU A 289 -13.27 8.50 8.89
C LEU A 289 -14.01 9.36 9.94
N GLY A 290 -13.30 9.89 10.94
CA GLY A 290 -13.88 10.76 11.95
C GLY A 290 -14.38 12.09 11.38
N SER A 291 -15.45 12.62 11.95
CA SER A 291 -16.06 13.91 11.56
C SER A 291 -15.25 15.13 11.99
N ASP A 292 -14.39 14.97 13.00
CA ASP A 292 -13.77 16.09 13.71
C ASP A 292 -12.34 16.38 13.21
N GLY A 293 -11.87 15.61 12.22
CA GLY A 293 -10.55 15.72 11.62
C GLY A 293 -10.53 16.31 10.21
N PRO A 294 -9.35 16.77 9.74
CA PRO A 294 -9.22 17.41 8.43
C PRO A 294 -9.36 16.43 7.25
N THR A 295 -9.22 15.12 7.49
CA THR A 295 -9.10 14.09 6.44
C THR A 295 -10.22 14.12 5.41
N LEU A 296 -11.49 14.08 5.84
CA LEU A 296 -12.62 14.07 4.91
C LEU A 296 -12.76 15.38 4.14
N ALA A 297 -12.48 16.52 4.79
CA ALA A 297 -12.53 17.83 4.16
C ALA A 297 -11.43 17.98 3.10
N LEU A 298 -10.19 17.59 3.42
CA LEU A 298 -9.05 17.65 2.50
C LEU A 298 -9.21 16.66 1.34
N LEU A 299 -9.68 15.44 1.61
CA LEU A 299 -9.99 14.47 0.56
C LEU A 299 -11.11 14.97 -0.35
N GLY A 300 -12.16 15.59 0.20
CA GLY A 300 -13.22 16.23 -0.58
C GLY A 300 -12.72 17.38 -1.44
N GLY A 301 -11.83 18.21 -0.90
CA GLY A 301 -11.16 19.30 -1.63
C GLY A 301 -10.32 18.76 -2.79
N PHE A 302 -9.49 17.74 -2.55
CA PHE A 302 -8.71 17.08 -3.59
C PHE A 302 -9.59 16.42 -4.64
N ALA A 303 -10.65 15.69 -4.25
CA ALA A 303 -11.59 15.07 -5.18
C ALA A 303 -12.24 16.10 -6.11
N GLY A 304 -12.63 17.27 -5.57
CA GLY A 304 -13.17 18.37 -6.37
C GLY A 304 -12.17 18.97 -7.38
N ARG A 305 -10.87 18.96 -7.06
CA ARG A 305 -9.79 19.35 -8.00
C ARG A 305 -9.50 18.25 -9.03
N LEU A 306 -9.44 17.00 -8.58
CA LEU A 306 -9.20 15.83 -9.42
C LEU A 306 -10.26 15.70 -10.52
N GLU A 307 -11.52 16.03 -10.25
CA GLU A 307 -12.58 16.07 -11.26
C GLU A 307 -12.31 17.03 -12.44
N LYS A 308 -11.47 18.05 -12.23
CA LYS A 308 -11.09 19.00 -13.29
C LYS A 308 -9.86 18.54 -14.08
N CYS A 309 -9.27 17.41 -13.69
CA CYS A 309 -8.06 16.84 -14.27
C CYS A 309 -8.40 15.65 -15.17
N ASP A 310 -7.57 15.46 -16.19
CA ASP A 310 -7.69 14.41 -17.19
C ASP A 310 -6.77 13.22 -16.83
N ARG A 311 -5.70 13.48 -16.06
CA ARG A 311 -4.70 12.48 -15.71
C ARG A 311 -4.33 12.52 -14.23
N LEU A 312 -4.12 11.34 -13.65
CA LEU A 312 -3.64 11.14 -12.28
C LEU A 312 -2.31 10.39 -12.30
N VAL A 313 -1.29 10.94 -11.66
CA VAL A 313 -0.01 10.23 -11.42
C VAL A 313 0.08 9.84 -9.96
N VAL A 314 0.18 8.55 -9.69
CA VAL A 314 0.27 7.97 -8.36
C VAL A 314 1.70 7.53 -8.12
N VAL A 315 2.38 8.06 -7.10
CA VAL A 315 3.78 7.77 -6.80
C VAL A 315 3.89 7.09 -5.44
N GLY A 316 4.38 5.85 -5.43
CA GLY A 316 4.73 5.14 -4.20
C GLY A 316 3.56 4.86 -3.25
N TYR A 317 2.34 4.76 -3.75
CA TYR A 317 1.15 4.45 -2.96
C TYR A 317 0.76 2.98 -3.11
N ALA A 318 0.67 2.28 -1.99
CA ALA A 318 0.36 0.85 -1.94
C ALA A 318 -1.14 0.52 -2.12
N PHE A 319 -2.00 1.54 -2.21
CA PHE A 319 -3.46 1.38 -2.29
C PHE A 319 -4.10 0.74 -1.05
N ALA A 320 -3.53 1.00 0.14
CA ALA A 320 -4.07 0.50 1.41
C ALA A 320 -5.33 1.25 1.89
N ASP A 321 -5.52 2.51 1.49
CA ASP A 321 -6.59 3.37 1.97
C ASP A 321 -7.84 3.28 1.07
N SER A 322 -8.84 2.52 1.52
CA SER A 322 -10.08 2.26 0.76
C SER A 322 -10.85 3.52 0.39
N HIS A 323 -10.81 4.56 1.23
CA HIS A 323 -11.49 5.83 0.99
C HIS A 323 -10.81 6.64 -0.14
N VAL A 324 -9.48 6.61 -0.24
CA VAL A 324 -8.73 7.20 -1.37
C VAL A 324 -9.00 6.41 -2.64
N ASN A 325 -8.95 5.07 -2.56
CA ASN A 325 -9.22 4.19 -3.70
C ASN A 325 -10.64 4.41 -4.27
N ARG A 326 -11.62 4.70 -3.41
CA ARG A 326 -12.98 5.06 -3.83
C ARG A 326 -12.99 6.33 -4.67
N VAL A 327 -12.30 7.39 -4.25
CA VAL A 327 -12.19 8.64 -5.02
C VAL A 327 -11.56 8.40 -6.40
N ILE A 328 -10.49 7.60 -6.45
CA ILE A 328 -9.83 7.22 -7.72
C ILE A 328 -10.79 6.45 -8.62
N ARG A 329 -11.52 5.46 -8.06
CA ARG A 329 -12.51 4.65 -8.79
C ARG A 329 -13.61 5.52 -9.40
N GLU A 330 -14.19 6.39 -8.58
CA GLU A 330 -15.27 7.30 -9.01
C GLU A 330 -14.78 8.24 -10.12
N TRP A 331 -13.58 8.80 -9.97
CA TRP A 331 -12.97 9.68 -10.97
C TRP A 331 -12.72 8.96 -12.30
N LEU A 332 -12.08 7.78 -12.28
CA LEU A 332 -11.83 6.98 -13.49
C LEU A 332 -13.14 6.56 -14.19
N ASN A 333 -14.17 6.18 -13.44
CA ASN A 333 -15.41 5.68 -14.03
C ASN A 333 -16.34 6.77 -14.57
N ARG A 334 -16.10 8.04 -14.23
CA ARG A 334 -16.90 9.17 -14.72
C ARG A 334 -16.60 9.58 -16.16
N ASP A 335 -15.38 9.34 -16.63
CA ASP A 335 -14.97 9.68 -18.00
C ASP A 335 -13.91 8.69 -18.50
N LEU A 336 -14.20 8.04 -19.63
CA LEU A 336 -13.32 7.04 -20.24
C LEU A 336 -12.03 7.64 -20.83
N ALA A 337 -11.99 8.95 -21.06
CA ALA A 337 -10.76 9.64 -21.50
C ALA A 337 -9.75 9.82 -20.35
N ARG A 338 -10.19 9.69 -19.09
CA ARG A 338 -9.29 9.81 -17.94
C ARG A 338 -8.34 8.64 -17.86
N CYS A 339 -7.08 8.91 -17.56
CA CYS A 339 -6.06 7.88 -17.44
C CYS A 339 -5.18 8.05 -16.20
N MET A 340 -4.60 6.96 -15.74
CA MET A 340 -3.74 6.94 -14.55
C MET A 340 -2.35 6.41 -14.90
N THR A 341 -1.31 6.99 -14.30
CA THR A 341 0.04 6.43 -14.31
C THR A 341 0.44 6.08 -12.88
N VAL A 342 0.91 4.87 -12.64
CA VAL A 342 1.43 4.43 -11.34
C VAL A 342 2.94 4.28 -11.41
N LEU A 343 3.65 4.94 -10.50
CA LEU A 343 5.08 4.81 -10.27
C LEU A 343 5.31 4.03 -8.98
N ASP A 344 5.64 2.74 -9.11
CA ASP A 344 5.84 1.84 -7.98
C ASP A 344 6.81 0.71 -8.39
N PRO A 345 8.00 0.62 -7.77
CA PRO A 345 8.98 -0.43 -8.10
C PRO A 345 8.46 -1.83 -7.74
N SER A 346 7.49 -1.92 -6.84
CA SER A 346 6.88 -3.17 -6.37
C SER A 346 5.57 -3.51 -7.09
N TRP A 347 5.20 -2.78 -8.15
CA TRP A 347 3.94 -3.05 -8.84
C TRP A 347 3.92 -4.48 -9.42
N PRO A 348 2.95 -5.32 -9.02
CA PRO A 348 2.93 -6.71 -9.46
C PRO A 348 2.80 -6.78 -10.98
N ARG A 349 3.60 -7.67 -11.59
CA ARG A 349 3.26 -8.21 -12.92
C ARG A 349 2.10 -9.18 -12.66
N VAL A 350 1.02 -9.10 -13.46
CA VAL A 350 -0.31 -9.66 -13.13
C VAL A 350 -0.21 -11.10 -12.60
N ASP A 351 -0.51 -11.31 -11.32
CA ASP A 351 -0.72 -12.65 -10.74
C ASP A 351 -2.22 -12.92 -10.68
N MET A 352 -2.70 -13.97 -11.35
CA MET A 352 -4.12 -14.34 -11.37
C MET A 352 -4.65 -14.82 -9.99
N ARG A 353 -3.77 -14.96 -9.00
CA ARG A 353 -4.12 -15.36 -7.63
C ARG A 353 -4.22 -14.19 -6.64
N ASP A 354 -3.95 -12.96 -7.07
CA ASP A 354 -4.06 -11.77 -6.23
C ASP A 354 -5.50 -11.23 -6.21
N GLU A 355 -6.07 -10.98 -5.03
CA GLU A 355 -7.46 -10.51 -4.82
C GLU A 355 -7.49 -9.09 -4.23
N GLY A 356 -6.74 -8.18 -4.84
CA GLY A 356 -6.57 -6.79 -4.35
C GLY A 356 -6.96 -5.70 -5.35
N TRP A 357 -6.95 -4.45 -4.88
CA TRP A 357 -7.21 -3.27 -5.70
C TRP A 357 -6.24 -3.15 -6.89
N ARG A 358 -4.96 -3.51 -6.69
CA ARG A 358 -3.96 -3.53 -7.77
C ARG A 358 -4.33 -4.55 -8.87
N TYR A 359 -4.88 -5.71 -8.48
CA TYR A 359 -5.40 -6.69 -9.42
C TYR A 359 -6.62 -6.15 -10.18
N GLU A 360 -7.58 -5.51 -9.50
CA GLU A 360 -8.75 -4.86 -10.14
C GLU A 360 -8.29 -3.84 -11.19
N LEU A 361 -7.32 -2.97 -10.86
CA LEU A 361 -6.75 -1.98 -11.78
C LEU A 361 -6.06 -2.63 -12.98
N ASN A 362 -5.23 -3.65 -12.75
CA ASN A 362 -4.55 -4.37 -13.82
C ASN A 362 -5.57 -5.02 -14.78
N MET A 363 -6.60 -5.66 -14.24
CA MET A 363 -7.61 -6.37 -15.04
C MET A 363 -8.51 -5.42 -15.81
N ALA A 364 -8.89 -4.28 -15.22
CA ALA A 364 -9.84 -3.35 -15.82
C ALA A 364 -9.20 -2.33 -16.77
N LEU A 365 -7.94 -1.94 -16.54
CA LEU A 365 -7.36 -0.74 -17.18
C LEU A 365 -6.06 -0.99 -17.96
N LEU A 366 -5.35 -2.09 -17.71
CA LEU A 366 -4.17 -2.47 -18.52
C LEU A 366 -4.52 -3.36 -19.71
N ARG A 367 -5.63 -4.11 -19.65
CA ARG A 367 -5.99 -5.04 -20.71
C ARG A 367 -6.40 -4.27 -21.97
N TYR A 368 -5.70 -4.56 -23.06
CA TYR A 368 -6.08 -4.15 -24.40
C TYR A 368 -7.19 -5.07 -24.92
N ASP A 369 -8.28 -4.46 -25.36
CA ASP A 369 -9.26 -5.05 -26.27
C ASP A 369 -9.17 -4.22 -27.56
N GLU A 370 -9.30 -4.81 -28.75
CA GLU A 370 -9.23 -4.06 -30.03
C GLU A 370 -10.23 -2.87 -30.08
N ALA A 371 -11.24 -2.89 -29.22
CA ALA A 371 -12.24 -1.84 -29.07
C ALA A 371 -11.91 -0.73 -28.05
N MET A 372 -10.93 -0.90 -27.14
CA MET A 372 -10.64 0.07 -26.06
C MET A 372 -9.16 0.28 -25.78
N GLU A 373 -8.73 1.54 -25.81
CA GLU A 373 -7.36 1.95 -25.44
C GLU A 373 -7.10 1.71 -23.93
N PRO A 374 -5.87 1.33 -23.55
CA PRO A 374 -5.51 1.19 -22.14
C PRO A 374 -5.59 2.53 -21.43
N ARG A 375 -5.94 2.48 -20.13
CA ARG A 375 -6.14 3.67 -19.30
C ARG A 375 -5.20 3.71 -18.10
N LEU A 376 -4.36 2.70 -17.92
CA LEU A 376 -3.33 2.62 -16.90
C LEU A 376 -1.95 2.51 -17.55
N ASN A 377 -0.99 3.32 -17.09
CA ASN A 377 0.44 3.12 -17.33
C ASN A 377 1.12 2.74 -16.00
N VAL A 378 2.12 1.87 -16.05
CA VAL A 378 2.89 1.45 -14.86
C VAL A 378 4.37 1.62 -15.11
N VAL A 379 4.98 2.52 -14.36
CA VAL A 379 6.43 2.73 -14.30
C VAL A 379 6.97 2.00 -13.07
N ARG A 380 7.77 0.94 -13.29
CA ARG A 380 8.36 0.12 -12.22
C ARG A 380 9.74 0.62 -11.85
N ALA A 381 9.78 1.78 -11.20
CA ALA A 381 11.00 2.42 -10.76
C ALA A 381 10.76 3.16 -9.43
N THR A 382 11.83 3.55 -8.75
CA THR A 382 11.74 4.44 -7.58
C THR A 382 11.23 5.83 -7.99
N ALA A 383 10.82 6.66 -7.02
CA ALA A 383 10.41 8.03 -7.32
C ALA A 383 11.57 8.81 -7.94
N LYS A 384 12.80 8.58 -7.46
CA LYS A 384 14.01 9.21 -7.99
C LYS A 384 14.31 8.84 -9.44
N GLU A 385 14.10 7.59 -9.82
CA GLU A 385 14.44 7.09 -11.16
C GLU A 385 13.33 7.37 -12.18
N GLY A 386 12.07 7.20 -11.79
CA GLY A 386 10.94 7.12 -12.72
C GLY A 386 10.00 8.32 -12.74
N LEU A 387 10.19 9.35 -11.91
CA LEU A 387 9.20 10.43 -11.80
C LEU A 387 8.99 11.19 -13.11
N VAL A 388 10.05 11.55 -13.84
CA VAL A 388 9.92 12.23 -15.13
C VAL A 388 9.11 11.38 -16.10
N GLN A 389 9.46 10.10 -16.22
CA GLN A 389 8.76 9.12 -17.04
C GLN A 389 7.27 9.04 -16.66
N ALA A 390 6.98 8.92 -15.37
CA ALA A 390 5.62 8.82 -14.85
C ALA A 390 4.79 10.09 -15.09
N LEU A 391 5.42 11.27 -15.15
CA LEU A 391 4.74 12.53 -15.47
C LEU A 391 4.50 12.70 -16.98
N THR A 392 5.35 12.15 -17.83
CA THR A 392 5.27 12.35 -19.29
C THR A 392 4.55 11.24 -20.04
N GLU A 393 4.68 9.99 -19.61
CA GLU A 393 4.19 8.83 -20.36
C GLU A 393 2.71 8.54 -20.13
N ARG A 394 1.96 8.51 -21.24
CA ARG A 394 0.57 8.05 -21.26
C ARG A 394 0.50 6.52 -21.29
N PRO A 395 -0.65 5.93 -20.93
CA PRO A 395 -0.94 4.56 -21.31
C PRO A 395 -0.77 4.43 -22.82
N GLN A 396 0.06 3.50 -23.25
CA GLN A 396 0.22 3.15 -24.64
C GLN A 396 -0.41 1.78 -24.84
N ALA A 397 -1.19 1.62 -25.91
CA ALA A 397 -1.48 0.29 -26.41
C ALA A 397 -0.13 -0.34 -26.75
N GLU A 398 0.18 -1.50 -26.17
CA GLU A 398 1.36 -2.23 -26.63
C GLU A 398 1.20 -2.50 -28.12
N PRO A 399 2.19 -2.11 -28.94
CA PRO A 399 2.05 -2.23 -30.37
C PRO A 399 2.12 -3.71 -30.75
N HIS A 400 1.03 -4.25 -31.30
CA HIS A 400 1.03 -5.51 -32.06
C HIS A 400 1.35 -6.79 -31.25
N PRO A 401 1.11 -8.01 -31.79
CA PRO A 401 1.32 -9.26 -31.03
C PRO A 401 2.72 -9.29 -30.41
N ARG A 402 2.81 -9.60 -29.10
CA ARG A 402 4.08 -9.63 -28.36
C ARG A 402 5.07 -10.64 -28.91
N PHE A 403 4.61 -11.58 -29.72
CA PHE A 403 5.47 -12.46 -30.48
C PHE A 403 5.14 -12.39 -31.97
N SER A 404 6.15 -12.30 -32.83
CA SER A 404 5.99 -12.75 -34.22
C SER A 404 6.20 -14.25 -34.29
N VAL A 405 5.38 -14.95 -35.06
CA VAL A 405 5.50 -16.39 -35.21
C VAL A 405 5.72 -16.77 -36.68
N GLU A 406 6.77 -17.56 -36.92
CA GLU A 406 7.06 -18.18 -38.22
C GLU A 406 7.07 -19.70 -38.04
N ALA A 407 6.25 -20.43 -38.79
CA ALA A 407 6.23 -21.88 -38.77
C ALA A 407 6.70 -22.46 -40.11
N THR A 408 7.61 -23.43 -40.07
CA THR A 408 8.05 -24.21 -41.24
C THR A 408 7.79 -25.68 -40.97
N ILE A 409 7.15 -26.36 -41.92
CA ILE A 409 6.85 -27.79 -41.83
C ILE A 409 7.59 -28.51 -42.96
N ALA A 410 8.27 -29.60 -42.63
CA ALA A 410 8.99 -30.44 -43.58
C ALA A 410 8.79 -31.92 -43.22
N GLY A 411 7.86 -32.58 -43.92
CA GLY A 411 7.48 -33.95 -43.61
C GLY A 411 6.91 -34.07 -42.19
N GLU A 412 7.49 -34.95 -41.38
CA GLU A 412 7.06 -35.19 -39.98
C GLU A 412 7.58 -34.14 -38.98
N GLN A 413 8.32 -33.12 -39.44
CA GLN A 413 8.92 -32.10 -38.58
C GLN A 413 8.23 -30.75 -38.72
N ALA A 414 8.00 -30.09 -37.58
CA ALA A 414 7.58 -28.69 -37.51
C ALA A 414 8.61 -27.88 -36.72
N LEU A 415 9.01 -26.75 -37.28
CA LEU A 415 9.84 -25.74 -36.64
C LEU A 415 9.01 -24.46 -36.47
N VAL A 416 8.79 -24.03 -35.23
CA VAL A 416 8.12 -22.77 -34.90
C VAL A 416 9.14 -21.82 -34.32
N ARG A 417 9.27 -20.64 -34.91
CA ARG A 417 10.13 -19.55 -34.45
C ARG A 417 9.26 -18.46 -33.87
N LEU A 418 9.44 -18.18 -32.59
CA LEU A 418 8.81 -17.06 -31.87
C LEU A 418 9.87 -15.97 -31.71
N VAL A 419 9.57 -14.73 -32.07
CA VAL A 419 10.43 -13.58 -31.77
C VAL A 419 9.67 -12.65 -30.84
N ASN A 420 10.22 -12.37 -29.66
CA ASN A 420 9.61 -11.39 -28.76
C ASN A 420 9.71 -9.99 -29.38
N LEU A 421 8.57 -9.37 -29.66
CA LEU A 421 8.46 -8.01 -30.17
C LEU A 421 8.20 -7.00 -29.05
N GLY A 422 8.00 -7.46 -27.81
CA GLY A 422 7.69 -6.64 -26.66
C GLY A 422 8.80 -6.60 -25.60
N SER A 423 8.51 -5.92 -24.49
CA SER A 423 9.43 -5.79 -23.36
C SER A 423 9.85 -7.13 -22.74
N ARG A 424 10.92 -7.12 -21.94
CA ARG A 424 11.52 -8.29 -21.28
C ARG A 424 10.51 -9.14 -20.50
N LEU A 425 10.48 -10.44 -20.82
CA LEU A 425 9.66 -11.45 -20.16
C LEU A 425 10.52 -12.31 -19.24
N GLU A 426 10.25 -12.32 -17.94
CA GLU A 426 11.04 -13.11 -16.99
C GLU A 426 10.88 -14.62 -17.19
N ARG A 427 9.70 -15.05 -17.64
CA ARG A 427 9.38 -16.46 -17.87
C ARG A 427 8.35 -16.59 -18.98
N VAL A 428 8.68 -17.45 -19.95
CA VAL A 428 7.83 -17.82 -21.07
C VAL A 428 7.67 -19.33 -21.06
N ALA A 429 6.44 -19.81 -20.85
CA ALA A 429 6.11 -21.22 -20.98
C ALA A 429 5.59 -21.51 -22.39
N VAL A 430 6.24 -22.43 -23.07
CA VAL A 430 5.88 -22.89 -24.41
C VAL A 430 5.41 -24.32 -24.31
N SER A 431 4.20 -24.61 -24.80
CA SER A 431 3.59 -25.94 -24.74
C SER A 431 2.99 -26.32 -26.09
N ALA A 432 3.16 -27.57 -26.49
CA ALA A 432 2.21 -28.18 -27.42
C ALA A 432 0.89 -28.41 -26.63
N PRO A 433 -0.29 -28.02 -27.14
CA PRO A 433 -1.51 -28.07 -26.37
C PRO A 433 -1.96 -29.50 -26.09
N PHE A 434 -2.50 -29.69 -24.89
CA PHE A 434 -3.40 -30.79 -24.57
C PHE A 434 -4.82 -30.39 -25.01
N GLY A 435 -5.31 -30.92 -26.12
CA GLY A 435 -6.63 -30.53 -26.65
C GLY A 435 -7.42 -31.70 -27.22
N TYR A 436 -8.54 -32.02 -26.58
CA TYR A 436 -9.58 -32.89 -27.12
C TYR A 436 -10.56 -32.01 -27.91
N ARG A 437 -10.60 -32.14 -29.24
CA ARG A 437 -11.82 -31.81 -29.98
C ARG A 437 -12.73 -33.04 -29.89
N ALA A 438 -14.03 -32.84 -29.64
CA ALA A 438 -15.00 -33.94 -29.50
C ALA A 438 -15.07 -34.83 -30.76
N ASP A 439 -14.52 -34.36 -31.87
CA ASP A 439 -14.51 -34.95 -33.21
C ASP A 439 -13.12 -35.42 -33.71
N ARG A 440 -12.00 -34.88 -33.20
CA ARG A 440 -10.62 -35.38 -33.46
C ARG A 440 -9.62 -34.97 -32.34
N PRO A 441 -8.84 -35.91 -31.75
CA PRO A 441 -7.72 -35.54 -30.89
C PRO A 441 -6.59 -34.90 -31.72
N TYR A 442 -5.95 -33.84 -31.20
CA TYR A 442 -4.76 -33.28 -31.84
C TYR A 442 -3.56 -34.23 -31.64
N PRO A 443 -2.71 -34.39 -32.66
CA PRO A 443 -1.57 -35.30 -32.57
C PRO A 443 -0.50 -34.70 -31.65
N PHE A 444 -0.02 -35.53 -30.71
CA PHE A 444 1.11 -35.17 -29.87
C PHE A 444 2.40 -35.29 -30.65
N PRO A 445 3.34 -34.35 -30.50
CA PRO A 445 4.69 -34.58 -30.98
C PRO A 445 5.30 -35.77 -30.25
N ARG A 446 6.01 -36.65 -30.97
CA ARG A 446 6.86 -37.69 -30.38
C ARG A 446 8.00 -37.08 -29.59
N THR A 447 8.52 -35.96 -30.08
CA THR A 447 9.57 -35.18 -29.42
C THR A 447 9.30 -33.70 -29.62
N MET A 448 9.52 -32.93 -28.56
CA MET A 448 9.56 -31.47 -28.59
C MET A 448 10.86 -31.03 -27.95
N SER A 449 11.52 -30.05 -28.57
CA SER A 449 12.68 -29.38 -28.00
C SER A 449 12.56 -27.89 -28.22
N VAL A 450 13.02 -27.11 -27.24
CA VAL A 450 13.06 -25.66 -27.31
C VAL A 450 14.52 -25.21 -27.27
N SER A 451 14.94 -24.52 -28.32
CA SER A 451 16.26 -23.92 -28.45
C SER A 451 16.18 -22.47 -28.03
N ASN A 452 16.62 -22.21 -26.80
CA ASN A 452 16.93 -20.90 -26.23
C ASN A 452 17.92 -21.14 -25.06
N PRO A 453 18.93 -20.26 -24.83
CA PRO A 453 19.96 -20.46 -23.80
C PRO A 453 19.43 -20.74 -22.39
N THR A 454 18.23 -20.27 -22.08
CA THR A 454 17.61 -20.40 -20.76
C THR A 454 16.45 -21.41 -20.73
N ALA A 455 16.19 -22.13 -21.83
CA ALA A 455 15.11 -23.09 -21.92
C ALA A 455 15.37 -24.34 -21.06
N GLN A 456 14.39 -24.71 -20.24
CA GLN A 456 14.38 -25.95 -19.46
C GLN A 456 13.06 -26.70 -19.66
N PRO A 457 13.05 -28.04 -19.70
CA PRO A 457 11.81 -28.83 -19.70
C PRO A 457 11.02 -28.59 -18.41
N ASP A 458 9.69 -28.51 -18.50
CA ASP A 458 8.83 -28.53 -17.31
C ASP A 458 8.82 -29.95 -16.72
N PRO A 459 9.24 -30.14 -15.46
CA PRO A 459 9.31 -31.48 -14.85
C PRO A 459 7.93 -32.11 -14.61
N HIS A 460 6.85 -31.34 -14.69
CA HIS A 460 5.49 -31.80 -14.39
C HIS A 460 4.62 -32.00 -15.64
N VAL A 461 5.01 -31.48 -16.80
CA VAL A 461 4.19 -31.50 -18.02
C VAL A 461 5.04 -31.90 -19.23
N THR A 462 4.77 -33.08 -19.78
CA THR A 462 5.40 -33.55 -21.02
C THR A 462 5.07 -32.62 -22.18
N HIS A 463 6.07 -32.22 -22.97
CA HIS A 463 5.95 -31.26 -24.08
C HIS A 463 5.65 -29.81 -23.66
N ARG A 464 6.17 -29.42 -22.49
CA ARG A 464 6.23 -28.03 -22.04
C ARG A 464 7.65 -27.66 -21.68
N HIS A 465 8.06 -26.46 -22.09
CA HIS A 465 9.34 -25.87 -21.75
C HIS A 465 9.14 -24.48 -21.13
N ILE A 466 10.01 -24.13 -20.20
CA ILE A 466 10.07 -22.83 -19.55
C ILE A 466 11.36 -22.15 -20.02
N VAL A 467 11.21 -20.98 -20.61
CA VAL A 467 12.33 -20.12 -21.04
C VAL A 467 12.39 -18.93 -20.07
N ALA A 468 13.55 -18.71 -19.45
CA ALA A 468 13.74 -17.59 -18.52
C ALA A 468 14.30 -16.36 -19.23
N ALA A 469 13.87 -15.16 -18.83
CA ALA A 469 14.41 -13.87 -19.28
C ALA A 469 14.55 -13.75 -20.80
N VAL A 470 13.42 -13.63 -21.51
CA VAL A 470 13.36 -13.37 -22.96
C VAL A 470 13.30 -11.86 -23.17
N GLU A 471 14.38 -11.28 -23.69
CA GLU A 471 14.49 -9.85 -24.00
C GLU A 471 13.73 -9.49 -25.28
N GLU A 472 13.56 -8.20 -25.56
CA GLU A 472 13.03 -7.74 -26.85
C GLU A 472 13.97 -8.16 -28.00
N GLY A 473 13.41 -8.76 -29.06
CA GLY A 473 14.15 -9.30 -30.19
C GLY A 473 14.68 -10.72 -30.01
N ASP A 474 14.60 -11.28 -28.80
CA ASP A 474 15.03 -12.66 -28.57
C ASP A 474 14.15 -13.67 -29.33
N THR A 475 14.81 -14.71 -29.83
CA THR A 475 14.14 -15.81 -30.56
C THR A 475 14.02 -17.05 -29.67
N ILE A 476 12.83 -17.67 -29.69
CA ILE A 476 12.59 -19.01 -29.15
C ILE A 476 12.27 -19.93 -30.34
N SER A 477 13.10 -20.94 -30.57
CA SER A 477 12.85 -21.93 -31.62
C SER A 477 12.34 -23.24 -31.03
N VAL A 478 11.17 -23.67 -31.46
CA VAL A 478 10.50 -24.90 -31.03
C VAL A 478 10.56 -25.90 -32.17
N SER A 479 11.25 -27.02 -31.96
CA SER A 479 11.28 -28.12 -32.92
C SER A 479 10.44 -29.27 -32.40
N MET A 480 9.54 -29.76 -33.23
CA MET A 480 8.60 -30.84 -32.94
C MET A 480 8.67 -31.90 -34.04
N THR A 481 8.62 -33.18 -33.66
CA THR A 481 8.53 -34.31 -34.59
C THR A 481 7.25 -35.10 -34.32
N PHE A 482 6.50 -35.45 -35.35
CA PHE A 482 5.18 -36.11 -35.28
C PHE A 482 5.23 -37.53 -35.84
N GLU A 483 4.09 -38.24 -35.77
CA GLU A 483 3.97 -39.60 -36.34
C GLU A 483 3.75 -39.61 -37.85
N SER A 484 3.24 -38.50 -38.40
CA SER A 484 2.97 -38.35 -39.84
C SER A 484 3.07 -36.89 -40.29
N ASP A 485 3.25 -36.67 -41.60
CA ASP A 485 3.20 -35.33 -42.22
C ASP A 485 1.81 -34.68 -42.01
N ALA A 486 0.74 -35.48 -41.99
CA ALA A 486 -0.61 -34.96 -41.70
C ALA A 486 -0.70 -34.38 -40.28
N ASP A 487 -0.01 -34.99 -39.32
CA ASP A 487 0.03 -34.53 -37.93
C ASP A 487 0.88 -33.27 -37.76
N ALA A 488 2.02 -33.21 -38.44
CA ALA A 488 2.88 -32.03 -38.48
C ALA A 488 2.21 -30.81 -39.13
N ARG A 489 1.15 -31.03 -39.93
CA ARG A 489 0.33 -29.98 -40.56
C ARG A 489 -0.84 -29.49 -39.72
N ALA A 490 -1.10 -30.13 -38.58
CA ALA A 490 -2.18 -29.79 -37.62
C ALA A 490 -1.60 -29.30 -36.28
N VAL A 491 -0.44 -28.67 -36.31
CA VAL A 491 0.29 -28.21 -35.11
C VAL A 491 -0.40 -27.03 -34.48
N ALA A 492 -0.48 -27.06 -33.15
CA ALA A 492 -0.84 -25.91 -32.35
C ALA A 492 0.25 -25.68 -31.30
N LEU A 493 0.44 -24.42 -30.93
CA LEU A 493 1.40 -24.02 -29.90
C LEU A 493 0.70 -23.04 -28.96
N SER A 494 0.89 -23.24 -27.67
CA SER A 494 0.45 -22.31 -26.63
C SER A 494 1.67 -21.67 -25.99
N VAL A 495 1.73 -20.34 -26.05
CA VAL A 495 2.76 -19.54 -25.40
C VAL A 495 2.12 -18.74 -24.28
N PHE A 496 2.67 -18.87 -23.08
CA PHE A 496 2.24 -18.16 -21.88
C PHE A 496 3.39 -17.33 -21.35
N ALA A 497 3.17 -16.04 -21.16
CA ALA A 497 4.11 -15.17 -20.44
C ALA A 497 3.63 -14.96 -18.99
N ASP A 498 4.56 -14.95 -18.04
CA ASP A 498 4.29 -14.83 -16.59
C ASP A 498 3.66 -13.49 -16.17
N ASP A 499 3.54 -12.52 -17.06
CA ASP A 499 2.87 -11.24 -16.77
C ASP A 499 1.37 -11.22 -17.11
N GLY A 500 0.81 -12.38 -17.48
CA GLY A 500 -0.62 -12.56 -17.77
C GLY A 500 -1.12 -11.80 -19.00
N SER A 501 -0.20 -11.22 -19.79
CA SER A 501 -0.52 -10.32 -20.90
C SER A 501 -1.01 -11.04 -22.17
N GLN A 502 -0.65 -12.31 -22.36
CA GLN A 502 -1.07 -13.04 -23.56
C GLN A 502 -1.00 -14.56 -23.39
N THR A 503 -2.10 -15.24 -23.72
CA THR A 503 -2.07 -16.62 -24.22
C THR A 503 -2.09 -16.50 -25.74
N ILE A 504 -0.96 -16.74 -26.39
CA ILE A 504 -0.96 -16.95 -27.83
C ILE A 504 -1.28 -18.43 -28.02
N GLU A 505 -2.55 -18.75 -28.26
CA GLU A 505 -2.97 -20.05 -28.77
C GLU A 505 -3.06 -19.94 -30.29
N GLU A 506 -1.93 -20.12 -30.97
CA GLU A 506 -1.90 -20.09 -32.43
C GLU A 506 -2.08 -21.50 -33.00
N ARG A 507 -3.10 -21.61 -33.86
CA ARG A 507 -3.49 -22.83 -34.55
C ARG A 507 -3.03 -22.75 -36.00
N TRP A 508 -2.34 -23.77 -36.45
CA TRP A 508 -1.81 -23.84 -37.80
C TRP A 508 -2.44 -25.03 -38.52
N GLU A 509 -3.41 -24.77 -39.40
CA GLU A 509 -3.92 -25.76 -40.37
C GLU A 509 -3.38 -25.37 -41.75
N THR A 510 -2.47 -26.16 -42.31
CA THR A 510 -1.97 -25.88 -43.67
C THR A 510 -3.06 -26.24 -44.69
N GLY A 511 -3.66 -25.23 -45.32
CA GLY A 511 -4.27 -25.40 -46.64
C GLY A 511 -3.17 -25.66 -47.68
N ALA A 512 -3.42 -26.59 -48.60
CA ALA A 512 -2.48 -26.91 -49.67
C ALA A 512 -2.12 -25.64 -50.48
N GLU A 513 -0.81 -25.41 -50.64
CA GLU A 513 -0.17 -24.48 -51.57
C GLU A 513 -0.07 -22.98 -51.15
N SER A 514 1.15 -22.61 -50.78
CA SER A 514 1.75 -21.26 -50.74
C SER A 514 1.35 -20.24 -49.64
N SER A 515 2.28 -20.06 -48.69
CA SER A 515 2.84 -18.77 -48.26
C SER A 515 1.93 -17.65 -47.71
N ALA A 516 0.83 -17.96 -47.02
CA ALA A 516 0.26 -17.08 -46.00
C ALA A 516 -0.66 -17.86 -45.06
N MET A 517 -0.24 -18.03 -43.80
CA MET A 517 -1.06 -18.69 -42.77
C MET A 517 -2.11 -17.72 -42.22
N ARG A 518 -3.36 -18.17 -42.09
CA ARG A 518 -4.47 -17.36 -41.56
C ARG A 518 -4.57 -17.49 -40.05
N LEU A 519 -4.58 -16.34 -39.38
CA LEU A 519 -4.94 -16.22 -37.97
C LEU A 519 -6.38 -16.72 -37.75
N MET A 520 -6.58 -17.73 -36.91
CA MET A 520 -7.89 -18.00 -36.33
C MET A 520 -7.97 -17.24 -35.00
N SER A 521 -9.04 -16.45 -34.83
CA SER A 521 -9.26 -15.55 -33.68
C SER A 521 -8.84 -16.15 -32.34
N PRO A 522 -8.24 -15.35 -31.41
CA PRO A 522 -7.98 -15.80 -30.05
C PRO A 522 -9.28 -16.30 -29.41
N SER A 523 -9.39 -17.59 -29.14
CA SER A 523 -10.49 -18.07 -28.30
C SER A 523 -10.18 -17.68 -26.86
N SER A 524 -10.88 -16.65 -26.36
CA SER A 524 -10.94 -16.29 -24.95
C SER A 524 -11.62 -17.40 -24.14
N ARG A 525 -10.93 -18.53 -23.94
CA ARG A 525 -11.38 -19.57 -23.01
C ARG A 525 -10.50 -19.53 -21.77
N ARG A 526 -11.16 -19.25 -20.63
CA ARG A 526 -10.65 -19.54 -19.30
C ARG A 526 -10.37 -21.04 -19.22
N TRP A 527 -9.17 -21.41 -18.80
CA TRP A 527 -8.83 -22.76 -18.35
C TRP A 527 -8.84 -22.79 -16.82
#